data_AF-A0A3M0Z7E6-F1
#
_entry.id   AF-A0A3M0Z7E6-F1
#
_cell.length_a   1.000
_cell.length_b   1.000
_cell.length_c   1.000
_cell.angle_alpha   90.00
_cell.angle_beta   90.00
_cell.angle_gamma   90.00
#
_symmetry.space_group_name_H-M   'P 1'
#
loop_
_entity.id
_entity.type
_entity.pdbx_description
1 polymer ?
#
loop_
_entity_poly.entity_id
_entity_poly.type
_entity_poly.pdbx_seq_one_letter_code
_entity_poly.pdbx_strand_id
1 'polypeptide(L)'
;MTPSSYTSEQLAEALEQNLTAGSRVMLWRSNLAPVQLRERLAATGCHVTDVTGYETAPATRHIDPRTIAGLDALTFTSSSTVHNFCHALPEQDRSDILTRIPAFAIGPVTAATLREYGAKHIVQATEHTVDGLIQTLIQHFSSIAG
;
A
#
# COMPACT_ATOMS: atom_id res chain seq x y z
N MET A 1 -18.63 -1.12 -14.25
CA MET A 1 -17.31 -0.88 -14.88
C MET A 1 -16.24 -1.28 -13.91
N THR A 2 -15.15 -1.85 -14.41
CA THR A 2 -13.95 -2.19 -13.62
C THR A 2 -12.79 -1.44 -14.27
N PRO A 3 -12.04 -0.59 -13.54
CA PRO A 3 -10.88 0.11 -14.09
C PRO A 3 -9.83 -0.87 -14.61
N SER A 4 -9.02 -0.44 -15.59
CA SER A 4 -7.91 -1.24 -16.13
C SER A 4 -6.72 -1.34 -15.17
N SER A 5 -6.61 -0.44 -14.19
CA SER A 5 -5.70 -0.56 -13.03
C SER A 5 -6.34 -0.04 -11.74
N TYR A 6 -5.78 -0.48 -10.61
CA TYR A 6 -6.30 -0.23 -9.27
C TYR A 6 -5.86 1.12 -8.67
N THR A 7 -5.78 2.19 -9.48
CA THR A 7 -5.40 3.54 -9.00
C THR A 7 -6.61 4.47 -8.83
N SER A 8 -6.46 5.48 -7.96
CA SER A 8 -7.52 6.49 -7.74
C SER A 8 -7.74 7.34 -8.99
N GLU A 9 -6.68 7.61 -9.75
CA GLU A 9 -6.69 8.41 -10.97
C GLU A 9 -7.48 7.73 -12.09
N GLN A 10 -7.25 6.44 -12.33
CA GLN A 10 -7.96 5.71 -13.38
C GLN A 10 -9.41 5.41 -12.98
N LEU A 11 -9.66 5.19 -11.69
CA LEU A 11 -11.03 5.08 -11.20
C LEU A 11 -11.80 6.38 -11.42
N ALA A 12 -11.18 7.53 -11.15
CA ALA A 12 -11.79 8.84 -11.42
C ALA A 12 -12.09 9.00 -12.91
N GLU A 13 -11.13 8.73 -13.80
CA GLU A 13 -11.32 8.84 -15.25
C GLU A 13 -12.45 7.95 -15.77
N ALA A 14 -12.52 6.69 -15.31
CA ALA A 14 -13.58 5.76 -15.69
C ALA A 14 -14.97 6.24 -15.20
N LEU A 15 -15.04 6.83 -14.01
CA LEU A 15 -16.28 7.37 -13.45
C LEU A 15 -16.71 8.66 -14.18
N GLU A 16 -15.77 9.56 -14.48
CA GLU A 16 -16.04 10.83 -15.18
C GLU A 16 -16.71 10.61 -16.54
N GLN A 17 -16.36 9.53 -17.26
CA GLN A 17 -16.99 9.17 -18.53
C GLN A 17 -18.48 8.78 -18.42
N ASN A 18 -18.97 8.49 -17.21
CA ASN A 18 -20.32 7.97 -16.97
C ASN A 18 -21.15 8.87 -16.04
N LEU A 19 -20.58 10.00 -15.62
CA LEU A 19 -21.22 10.94 -14.71
C LEU A 19 -21.47 12.27 -15.44
N THR A 20 -22.55 12.93 -15.06
CA THR A 20 -22.92 14.26 -15.54
C THR A 20 -23.02 15.24 -14.39
N ALA A 21 -22.90 16.54 -14.66
CA ALA A 21 -23.11 17.58 -13.65
C ALA A 21 -24.47 17.39 -12.94
N GLY A 22 -24.47 17.50 -11.61
CA GLY A 22 -25.63 17.21 -10.76
C GLY A 22 -25.79 15.75 -10.35
N SER A 23 -25.01 14.82 -10.92
CA SER A 23 -24.99 13.41 -10.48
C SER A 23 -24.63 13.32 -9.01
N ARG A 24 -25.29 12.42 -8.28
CA ARG A 24 -25.07 12.19 -6.85
C ARG A 24 -24.17 10.97 -6.66
N VAL A 25 -23.00 11.17 -6.08
CA VAL A 25 -22.02 10.12 -5.85
C VAL A 25 -21.79 9.97 -4.36
N MET A 26 -21.91 8.74 -3.85
CA MET A 26 -21.56 8.43 -2.46
C MET A 26 -20.30 7.57 -2.43
N LEU A 27 -19.26 8.06 -1.75
CA LEU A 27 -18.00 7.37 -1.58
C LEU A 27 -17.95 6.78 -0.17
N TRP A 28 -17.95 5.46 -0.05
CA TRP A 28 -17.75 4.76 1.22
C TRP A 28 -16.30 4.29 1.32
N ARG A 29 -15.51 4.95 2.16
CA ARG A 29 -14.05 4.79 2.15
C ARG A 29 -13.46 4.73 3.55
N SER A 30 -12.20 4.35 3.66
CA SER A 30 -11.46 4.44 4.92
C SER A 30 -11.23 5.90 5.31
N ASN A 31 -10.96 6.14 6.60
CA ASN A 31 -10.49 7.43 7.09
C ASN A 31 -9.15 7.89 6.46
N LEU A 32 -8.37 6.98 5.88
CA LEU A 32 -7.07 7.26 5.24
C LEU A 32 -7.17 7.36 3.71
N ALA A 33 -8.37 7.32 3.14
CA ALA A 33 -8.55 7.30 1.69
C ALA A 33 -8.07 8.63 1.06
N PRO A 34 -7.29 8.58 -0.04
CA PRO A 34 -6.76 9.78 -0.67
C PRO A 34 -7.88 10.73 -1.14
N VAL A 35 -7.70 12.04 -0.96
CA VAL A 35 -8.73 13.06 -1.28
C VAL A 35 -8.95 13.26 -2.79
N GLN A 36 -7.97 12.88 -3.61
CA GLN A 36 -7.90 13.17 -5.04
C GLN A 36 -9.13 12.69 -5.81
N LEU A 37 -9.63 11.48 -5.53
CA LEU A 37 -10.82 10.94 -6.19
C LEU A 37 -12.05 11.81 -5.90
N ARG A 38 -12.25 12.23 -4.64
CA ARG A 38 -13.35 13.09 -4.24
C ARG A 38 -13.26 14.45 -4.93
N GLU A 39 -12.08 15.04 -4.94
CA GLU A 39 -11.84 16.37 -5.52
C GLU A 39 -12.09 16.36 -7.03
N ARG A 40 -11.59 15.34 -7.73
CA ARG A 40 -11.82 15.17 -9.18
C ARG A 40 -13.30 15.02 -9.52
N LEU A 41 -14.01 14.16 -8.81
CA LEU A 41 -15.45 13.97 -9.03
C LEU A 41 -16.27 15.21 -8.70
N ALA A 42 -15.90 15.97 -7.66
CA ALA A 42 -16.56 17.24 -7.35
C ALA A 42 -16.32 18.29 -8.45
N ALA A 43 -15.13 18.30 -9.06
CA ALA A 43 -14.78 19.23 -10.14
C ALA A 43 -15.62 19.04 -11.42
N THR A 44 -16.27 17.88 -11.62
CA THR A 44 -17.22 17.68 -12.73
C THR A 44 -18.63 18.21 -12.45
N GLY A 45 -18.84 18.85 -11.31
CA GLY A 45 -20.16 19.36 -10.89
C GLY A 45 -21.06 18.30 -10.25
N CYS A 46 -20.50 17.13 -9.89
CA CYS A 46 -21.24 16.12 -9.14
C CYS A 46 -21.43 16.53 -7.67
N HIS A 47 -22.54 16.09 -7.07
CA HIS A 47 -22.75 16.15 -5.63
C HIS A 47 -22.12 14.94 -4.96
N VAL A 48 -20.90 15.11 -4.47
CA VAL A 48 -20.12 14.02 -3.84
C VAL A 48 -20.32 14.04 -2.32
N THR A 49 -20.81 12.92 -1.77
CA THR A 49 -20.87 12.66 -0.32
C THR A 49 -19.77 11.66 0.05
N ASP A 50 -18.85 12.05 0.91
CA ASP A 50 -17.76 11.19 1.39
C ASP A 50 -18.08 10.67 2.80
N VAL A 51 -18.16 9.36 2.95
CA VAL A 51 -18.54 8.67 4.18
C VAL A 51 -17.39 7.78 4.61
N THR A 52 -16.89 8.02 5.83
CA THR A 52 -15.95 7.11 6.49
C THR A 52 -16.68 5.84 6.90
N GLY A 53 -16.49 4.77 6.12
CA GLY A 53 -17.12 3.47 6.39
C GLY A 53 -16.37 2.65 7.44
N TYR A 54 -15.07 2.88 7.59
CA TYR A 54 -14.24 2.24 8.61
C TYR A 54 -12.99 3.08 8.93
N GLU A 55 -12.41 2.82 10.10
CA GLU A 55 -11.17 3.45 10.54
C GLU A 55 -10.02 2.45 10.55
N THR A 56 -8.89 2.86 9.99
CA THR A 56 -7.62 2.15 10.15
C THR A 56 -7.01 2.56 11.48
N ALA A 57 -6.89 1.61 12.41
CA ALA A 57 -6.20 1.82 13.68
C ALA A 57 -4.76 1.27 13.61
N PRO A 58 -3.80 1.91 14.31
CA PRO A 58 -2.45 1.37 14.42
C PRO A 58 -2.45 0.04 15.17
N ALA A 59 -1.43 -0.79 14.91
CA ALA A 59 -1.21 -2.01 15.67
C ALA A 59 -0.93 -1.64 17.14
N THR A 60 -1.71 -2.18 18.07
CA THR A 60 -1.52 -1.95 19.52
C THR A 60 -0.52 -2.91 20.15
N ARG A 61 -0.15 -3.98 19.43
CA ARG A 61 0.76 -5.02 19.90
C ARG A 61 2.16 -4.76 19.35
N HIS A 62 3.14 -4.64 20.25
CA HIS A 62 4.54 -4.63 19.86
C HIS A 62 4.98 -5.99 19.30
N ILE A 63 5.85 -5.94 18.31
CA ILE A 63 6.51 -7.11 17.74
C ILE A 63 7.75 -7.40 18.57
N ASP A 64 7.92 -8.66 18.99
CA ASP A 64 9.17 -9.12 19.60
C ASP A 64 10.21 -9.32 18.49
N PRO A 65 11.33 -8.57 18.48
CA PRO A 65 12.36 -8.67 17.43
C PRO A 65 12.90 -10.10 17.23
N ARG A 66 12.86 -10.94 18.28
CA ARG A 66 13.30 -12.33 18.21
C ARG A 66 12.48 -13.17 17.25
N THR A 67 11.20 -12.84 17.03
CA THR A 67 10.36 -13.54 16.04
C THR A 67 10.71 -13.14 14.61
N ILE A 68 11.46 -12.05 14.42
CA ILE A 68 11.88 -11.54 13.11
C ILE A 68 13.29 -12.01 12.74
N ALA A 69 14.10 -12.38 13.73
CA ALA A 69 15.51 -12.70 13.57
C ALA A 69 15.80 -13.73 12.44
N GLY A 70 14.93 -14.72 12.27
CA GLY A 70 15.05 -15.79 11.28
C GLY A 70 14.17 -15.65 10.04
N LEU A 71 13.60 -14.48 9.76
CA LEU A 71 12.82 -14.28 8.54
C LEU A 71 13.73 -14.02 7.34
N ASP A 72 13.42 -14.68 6.22
CA ASP A 72 14.12 -14.49 4.95
C ASP A 72 13.62 -13.27 4.17
N ALA A 73 12.37 -12.85 4.41
CA ALA A 73 11.74 -11.75 3.70
C ALA A 73 10.71 -11.02 4.56
N LEU A 74 10.56 -9.72 4.30
CA LEU A 74 9.41 -8.92 4.72
C LEU A 74 8.55 -8.64 3.50
N THR A 75 7.23 -8.74 3.60
CA THR A 75 6.33 -8.56 2.45
C THR A 75 5.18 -7.62 2.79
N PHE A 76 4.95 -6.62 1.94
CA PHE A 76 4.01 -5.53 2.20
C PHE A 76 3.07 -5.29 1.01
N THR A 77 1.77 -5.33 1.29
CA THR A 77 0.69 -5.12 0.32
C THR A 77 0.12 -3.70 0.35
N SER A 78 0.59 -2.85 1.27
CA SER A 78 0.26 -1.43 1.31
C SER A 78 1.29 -0.63 2.09
N SER A 79 1.38 0.66 1.81
CA SER A 79 2.17 1.60 2.60
C SER A 79 1.74 1.62 4.08
N SER A 80 0.44 1.52 4.39
CA SER A 80 -0.04 1.48 5.79
C SER A 80 0.48 0.28 6.57
N THR A 81 0.69 -0.87 5.92
CA THR A 81 1.31 -2.04 6.59
C THR A 81 2.78 -1.81 6.92
N VAL A 82 3.51 -1.04 6.11
CA VAL A 82 4.89 -0.65 6.39
C VAL A 82 4.95 0.26 7.61
N HIS A 83 4.13 1.32 7.65
CA HIS A 83 4.02 2.22 8.80
C HIS A 83 3.72 1.44 10.08
N ASN A 84 2.68 0.59 10.05
CA ASN A 84 2.27 -0.19 11.22
C ASN A 84 3.37 -1.15 11.70
N PHE A 85 4.06 -1.84 10.78
CA PHE A 85 5.16 -2.72 11.14
C PHE A 85 6.31 -1.94 11.79
N CYS A 86 6.70 -0.80 11.22
CA CYS A 86 7.79 0.02 11.74
C CYS A 86 7.46 0.70 13.08
N HIS A 87 6.19 0.98 13.35
CA HIS A 87 5.72 1.48 14.65
C HIS A 87 5.61 0.37 15.70
N ALA A 88 5.29 -0.85 15.30
CA ALA A 88 5.18 -1.99 16.21
C ALA A 88 6.55 -2.55 16.65
N LEU A 89 7.59 -2.33 15.85
CA LEU A 89 8.97 -2.70 16.19
C LEU A 89 9.60 -1.72 17.20
N PRO A 90 10.42 -2.22 18.15
CA PRO A 90 11.26 -1.35 18.96
C PRO A 90 12.24 -0.55 18.09
N GLU A 91 12.44 0.72 18.43
CA GLU A 91 13.22 1.66 17.62
C GLU A 91 14.68 1.21 17.44
N GLN A 92 15.28 0.64 18.48
CA GLN A 92 16.67 0.18 18.42
C GLN A 92 16.89 -1.00 17.46
N ASP A 93 15.86 -1.81 17.20
CA ASP A 93 15.95 -3.02 16.35
C ASP A 93 15.53 -2.72 14.90
N ARG A 94 14.69 -1.69 14.70
CA ARG A 94 14.09 -1.36 13.40
C ARG A 94 15.13 -1.16 12.30
N SER A 95 16.19 -0.40 12.57
CA SER A 95 17.21 -0.11 11.56
C SER A 95 17.98 -1.35 11.12
N ASP A 96 18.31 -2.25 12.06
CA ASP A 96 19.01 -3.50 11.73
C ASP A 96 18.11 -4.40 10.87
N ILE A 97 16.86 -4.59 11.30
CA ILE A 97 15.88 -5.41 10.58
C ILE A 97 15.68 -4.92 9.14
N LEU A 98 15.46 -3.63 8.95
CA LEU A 98 15.19 -3.04 7.63
C LEU A 98 16.42 -2.99 6.71
N THR A 99 17.63 -3.02 7.26
CA THR A 99 18.86 -3.06 6.46
C THR A 99 19.28 -4.49 6.13
N ARG A 100 18.97 -5.46 6.99
CA ARG A 100 19.39 -6.87 6.84
C ARG A 100 18.43 -7.72 6.03
N ILE A 101 17.11 -7.58 6.24
CA ILE A 101 16.10 -8.46 5.63
C ILE A 101 15.54 -7.80 4.37
N PRO A 102 15.51 -8.50 3.21
CA PRO A 102 14.92 -7.94 2.01
C PRO A 102 13.41 -7.71 2.17
N ALA A 103 12.96 -6.53 1.73
CA ALA A 103 11.58 -6.09 1.80
C ALA A 103 10.94 -6.10 0.41
N PHE A 104 9.81 -6.79 0.29
CA PHE A 104 9.04 -6.95 -0.93
C PHE A 104 7.82 -6.04 -0.90
N ALA A 105 7.70 -5.18 -1.90
CA ALA A 105 6.61 -4.21 -2.02
C ALA A 105 5.70 -4.57 -3.20
N ILE A 106 4.38 -4.58 -2.97
CA ILE A 106 3.39 -4.82 -4.03
C ILE A 106 3.43 -3.75 -5.14
N GLY A 107 3.92 -2.54 -4.84
CA GLY A 107 3.92 -1.43 -5.79
C GLY A 107 4.73 -0.23 -5.34
N PRO A 108 4.79 0.82 -6.19
CA PRO A 108 5.73 1.93 -6.04
C PRO A 108 5.50 2.77 -4.78
N VAL A 109 4.25 2.97 -4.37
CA VAL A 109 3.91 3.72 -3.15
C VAL A 109 4.46 2.99 -1.91
N THR A 110 4.24 1.68 -1.81
CA THR A 110 4.75 0.86 -0.72
C THR A 110 6.28 0.83 -0.70
N ALA A 111 6.92 0.74 -1.88
CA ALA A 111 8.38 0.78 -2.00
C ALA A 111 8.96 2.14 -1.57
N ALA A 112 8.27 3.25 -1.87
CA ALA A 112 8.67 4.58 -1.41
C ALA A 112 8.64 4.68 0.12
N THR A 113 7.56 4.24 0.76
CA THR A 113 7.45 4.21 2.23
C THR A 113 8.56 3.38 2.88
N LEU A 114 8.92 2.22 2.31
CA LEU A 114 10.05 1.43 2.81
C LEU A 114 11.38 2.21 2.77
N ARG A 115 11.61 3.00 1.72
CA ARG A 115 12.82 3.86 1.61
C ARG A 115 12.83 4.94 2.68
N GLU A 116 11.68 5.55 2.96
CA GLU A 116 11.54 6.57 4.01
C GLU A 116 11.92 6.02 5.40
N TYR A 117 11.58 4.76 5.69
CA TYR A 117 12.00 4.08 6.91
C TYR A 117 13.43 3.53 6.89
N GLY A 118 14.17 3.71 5.77
CA GLY A 118 15.57 3.35 5.67
C GLY A 118 15.86 1.92 5.22
N ALA A 119 14.87 1.19 4.68
CA ALA A 119 15.09 -0.16 4.16
C ALA A 119 16.10 -0.16 3.00
N LYS A 120 17.03 -1.12 3.01
CA LYS A 120 18.15 -1.16 2.05
C LYS A 120 17.90 -2.06 0.85
N HIS A 121 17.28 -3.21 1.06
CA HIS A 121 17.06 -4.22 0.03
C HIS A 121 15.57 -4.28 -0.32
N ILE A 122 15.12 -3.35 -1.17
CA ILE A 122 13.71 -3.26 -1.57
C ILE A 122 13.53 -3.89 -2.95
N VAL A 123 12.68 -4.90 -3.02
CA VAL A 123 12.27 -5.55 -4.28
C VAL A 123 10.81 -5.21 -4.54
N GLN A 124 10.53 -4.56 -5.66
CA GLN A 124 9.17 -4.15 -6.01
C GLN A 124 8.57 -5.12 -7.03
N ALA A 125 7.31 -5.51 -6.82
CA ALA A 125 6.58 -6.29 -7.81
C ALA A 125 6.31 -5.48 -9.08
N THR A 126 6.57 -6.10 -10.23
CA THR A 126 6.28 -5.52 -11.55
C THR A 126 4.77 -5.39 -11.76
N GLU A 127 4.03 -6.44 -11.39
CA GLU A 127 2.57 -6.44 -11.40
C GLU A 127 2.07 -6.14 -9.99
N HIS A 128 1.20 -5.14 -9.83
CA HIS A 128 0.73 -4.65 -8.53
C HIS A 128 -0.42 -5.50 -7.96
N THR A 129 -0.21 -6.81 -7.95
CA THR A 129 -1.14 -7.83 -7.49
C THR A 129 -0.45 -8.77 -6.51
N VAL A 130 -1.24 -9.58 -5.80
CA VAL A 130 -0.69 -10.60 -4.89
C VAL A 130 0.13 -11.63 -5.69
N ASP A 131 -0.34 -12.03 -6.87
CA ASP A 131 0.38 -12.97 -7.74
C ASP A 131 1.71 -12.37 -8.24
N GLY A 132 1.70 -11.09 -8.64
CA GLY A 132 2.93 -10.37 -8.99
C GLY A 132 3.94 -10.33 -7.85
N LEU A 133 3.47 -10.13 -6.61
CA LEU A 133 4.32 -10.17 -5.42
C LEU A 133 4.91 -11.56 -5.18
N ILE A 134 4.09 -12.62 -5.26
CA ILE A 134 4.55 -14.02 -5.13
C ILE A 134 5.62 -14.35 -6.18
N GLN A 135 5.39 -14.00 -7.45
CA GLN A 135 6.36 -14.22 -8.52
C GLN A 135 7.69 -13.51 -8.25
N THR A 136 7.62 -12.30 -7.69
CA THR A 136 8.80 -11.52 -7.31
C THR A 136 9.61 -12.22 -6.22
N LEU A 137 8.95 -12.78 -5.20
CA LEU A 137 9.63 -13.60 -4.19
C LEU A 137 10.30 -14.82 -4.81
N ILE A 138 9.58 -15.57 -5.66
CA ILE A 138 10.11 -16.79 -6.32
C ILE A 138 11.36 -16.45 -7.13
N GLN A 139 11.31 -15.41 -7.96
CA GLN A 139 12.43 -14.99 -8.80
C GLN A 139 13.64 -14.57 -7.96
N HIS A 140 13.42 -13.79 -6.90
CA HIS A 140 14.49 -13.35 -6.02
C HIS A 140 15.21 -14.54 -5.38
N PHE A 141 14.49 -15.44 -4.72
CA PHE A 141 15.11 -16.57 -4.02
C PHE A 141 15.66 -17.64 -4.96
N SER A 142 15.10 -17.82 -6.15
CA SER A 142 15.67 -18.73 -7.16
C SER A 142 17.01 -18.22 -7.69
N SER A 143 17.21 -16.91 -7.77
CA SER A 143 18.46 -16.30 -8.26
C SER A 143 19.63 -16.38 -7.26
N ILE A 144 19.34 -16.60 -5.98
CA ILE A 144 20.34 -16.69 -4.89
C ILE A 144 20.73 -18.15 -4.62
N ALA A 145 19.87 -19.10 -4.98
CA ALA A 145 20.08 -20.54 -4.77
C ALA A 145 20.95 -21.21 -5.86
N GLY A 146 21.28 -20.50 -6.94
CA GLY A 146 22.17 -20.97 -8.02
C GLY A 146 23.53 -20.30 -7.96
#